data_AF-A0A1R1SI66-F1
#
_entry.id   AF-A0A1R1SI66-F1
#
_cell.length_a   1.000
_cell.length_b   1.000
_cell.length_c   1.000
_cell.angle_alpha   90.00
_cell.angle_beta   90.00
_cell.angle_gamma   90.00
#
_symmetry.space_group_name_H-M   'P 1'
#
loop_
_entity.id
_entity.type
_entity.pdbx_description
1 polymer ?
#
loop_
_entity_poly.entity_id
_entity_poly.type
_entity_poly.pdbx_seq_one_letter_code
_entity_poly.pdbx_strand_id
1 'polypeptide(L)'
;MPYLGAGSVGIGMVLDGWLAHRADEDFEAARAGIVAAASLRYYAQPGLFNGRAGMVLHLGRTTTPRLAPERLAAQIEALGWYAVPYEGHLAFPGEQMMRLSMDLATGTAGCLLALGAACGQPHDGPVGLPFLPPLRRPQGPAPTHGGRIKETHPQGN
;
A
#
# COMPACT_ATOMS: atom_id res chain seq x y z
N MET A 1 -4.45 18.36 -2.86
CA MET A 1 -4.03 17.79 -1.57
C MET A 1 -3.89 16.28 -1.71
N PRO A 2 -2.92 15.62 -1.04
CA PRO A 2 -2.60 14.21 -1.29
C PRO A 2 -3.46 13.21 -0.50
N TYR A 3 -4.48 13.64 0.24
CA TYR A 3 -5.13 12.80 1.25
C TYR A 3 -6.08 11.75 0.69
N LEU A 4 -6.36 10.71 1.48
CA LEU A 4 -7.24 9.60 1.10
C LEU A 4 -8.71 10.04 1.06
N GLY A 5 -9.16 10.77 2.09
CA GLY A 5 -10.57 11.19 2.21
C GLY A 5 -10.98 12.28 1.23
N ALA A 6 -10.05 13.18 0.90
CA ALA A 6 -10.25 14.27 -0.05
C ALA A 6 -8.94 14.65 -0.74
N GLY A 7 -8.52 13.85 -1.72
CA GLY A 7 -7.26 14.10 -2.40
C GLY A 7 -6.84 13.02 -3.39
N SER A 8 -5.65 13.22 -3.93
CA SER A 8 -5.11 12.41 -5.02
C SER A 8 -4.88 10.94 -4.63
N VAL A 9 -4.58 10.66 -3.36
CA VAL A 9 -4.45 9.26 -2.88
C VAL A 9 -5.78 8.53 -2.91
N GLY A 10 -6.91 9.20 -2.61
CA GLY A 10 -8.24 8.60 -2.77
C GLY A 10 -8.48 8.10 -4.19
N ILE A 11 -8.07 8.89 -5.18
CA ILE A 11 -8.10 8.49 -6.60
C ILE A 11 -7.12 7.34 -6.85
N GLY A 12 -5.90 7.43 -6.32
CA GLY A 12 -4.87 6.39 -6.44
C GLY A 12 -5.29 5.02 -5.92
N MET A 13 -6.20 4.94 -4.94
CA MET A 13 -6.70 3.67 -4.40
C MET A 13 -7.48 2.83 -5.43
N VAL A 14 -8.02 3.46 -6.47
CA VAL A 14 -8.84 2.79 -7.50
C VAL A 14 -8.16 2.71 -8.86
N LEU A 15 -7.12 3.53 -9.12
CA LEU A 15 -6.43 3.56 -10.42
C LEU A 15 -5.81 2.21 -10.79
N ASP A 16 -5.17 1.51 -9.84
CA ASP A 16 -4.60 0.19 -10.10
C ASP A 16 -5.67 -0.83 -10.54
N GLY A 17 -6.85 -0.77 -9.92
CA GLY A 17 -7.97 -1.63 -10.30
C GLY A 17 -8.50 -1.31 -11.69
N TRP A 18 -8.61 -0.02 -12.03
CA TRP A 18 -9.02 0.39 -13.37
C TRP A 18 -8.01 -0.02 -14.45
N LEU A 19 -6.71 0.23 -14.21
CA LEU A 19 -5.64 -0.08 -15.15
C LEU A 19 -5.47 -1.57 -15.40
N ALA A 20 -5.91 -2.43 -14.46
CA ALA A 20 -6.01 -3.87 -14.68
C ALA A 20 -7.07 -4.27 -15.73
N HIS A 21 -8.05 -3.41 -16.00
CA HIS A 21 -9.10 -3.62 -17.00
C HIS A 21 -8.82 -2.90 -18.31
N ARG A 22 -8.21 -1.71 -18.27
CA ARG A 22 -7.94 -0.88 -19.44
C ARG A 22 -6.67 -0.04 -19.25
N ALA A 23 -5.72 -0.19 -20.16
CA ALA A 23 -4.55 0.66 -20.22
C ALA A 23 -4.94 2.12 -20.57
N ASP A 24 -4.31 3.06 -19.88
CA ASP A 24 -4.54 4.49 -20.05
C ASP A 24 -3.28 5.27 -19.61
N GLU A 25 -2.65 5.98 -20.54
CA GLU A 25 -1.37 6.65 -20.30
C GLU A 25 -1.49 7.83 -19.33
N ASP A 26 -2.62 8.54 -19.35
CA ASP A 26 -2.87 9.66 -18.45
C ASP A 26 -3.04 9.16 -17.01
N PHE A 27 -3.69 8.00 -16.83
CA PHE A 27 -3.82 7.37 -15.51
C PHE A 27 -2.52 6.74 -15.02
N GLU A 28 -1.70 6.21 -15.92
CA GLU A 28 -0.33 5.79 -15.59
C GLU A 28 0.51 6.96 -15.08
N ALA A 29 0.46 8.11 -15.77
CA ALA A 29 1.13 9.33 -15.35
C ALA A 29 0.57 9.88 -14.02
N ALA A 30 -0.75 9.89 -13.86
CA ALA A 30 -1.40 10.33 -12.63
C ALA A 30 -1.00 9.47 -11.43
N ARG A 31 -0.95 8.14 -11.60
CA ARG A 31 -0.55 7.21 -10.53
C ARG A 31 0.89 7.46 -10.07
N ALA A 32 1.82 7.73 -11.00
CA ALA A 32 3.19 8.12 -10.65
C ALA A 32 3.24 9.43 -9.85
N GLY A 33 2.44 10.44 -10.24
CA GLY A 33 2.31 11.70 -9.49
C GLY A 33 1.71 11.50 -8.09
N ILE A 34 0.74 10.60 -7.95
CA ILE A 34 0.13 10.26 -6.66
C ILE A 34 1.14 9.57 -5.74
N VAL A 35 1.94 8.64 -6.26
CA VAL A 35 3.03 8.00 -5.49
C VAL A 35 4.04 9.03 -5.00
N ALA A 36 4.41 10.00 -5.83
CA ALA A 36 5.30 11.09 -5.42
C ALA A 36 4.67 11.92 -4.29
N ALA A 37 3.38 12.24 -4.42
CA ALA A 37 2.63 12.99 -3.42
C ALA A 37 2.43 12.21 -2.09
N ALA A 38 2.29 10.89 -2.16
CA ALA A 38 2.23 9.98 -1.00
C ALA A 38 3.61 9.73 -0.36
N SER A 39 4.69 10.09 -1.05
CA SER A 39 6.08 9.93 -0.61
C SER A 39 6.68 11.19 0.03
N LEU A 40 5.87 12.23 0.29
CA LEU A 40 6.34 13.44 0.96
C LEU A 40 6.83 13.13 2.38
N ARG A 41 7.81 13.91 2.85
CA ARG A 41 8.42 13.71 4.18
C ARG A 41 7.47 14.06 5.33
N TYR A 42 6.55 14.99 5.10
CA TYR A 42 5.72 15.56 6.15
C TYR A 42 4.23 15.59 5.79
N TYR A 43 3.41 15.17 6.74
CA TYR A 43 1.96 15.36 6.79
C TYR A 43 1.59 15.81 8.20
N ALA A 44 0.59 16.68 8.37
CA ALA A 44 0.29 17.21 9.70
C ALA A 44 -0.29 16.15 10.66
N GLN A 45 -1.06 15.20 10.14
CA GLN A 45 -1.87 14.29 10.95
C GLN A 45 -1.51 12.81 10.69
N PRO A 46 -1.76 11.91 11.66
CA PRO A 46 -1.53 10.48 11.50
C PRO A 46 -2.69 9.74 10.80
N GLY A 47 -3.91 10.28 10.87
CA GLY A 47 -5.15 9.58 10.54
C GLY A 47 -5.24 9.02 9.11
N LEU A 48 -6.18 8.10 8.91
CA LEU A 48 -6.37 7.39 7.65
C LEU A 48 -6.85 8.32 6.54
N PHE A 49 -7.85 9.17 6.81
CA PHE A 49 -8.48 9.99 5.77
C PHE A 49 -7.67 11.24 5.45
N ASN A 50 -7.14 11.93 6.46
CA ASN A 50 -6.44 13.22 6.32
C ASN A 50 -4.98 13.18 6.81
N GLY A 51 -4.33 12.02 6.75
CA GLY A 51 -3.01 11.86 7.35
C GLY A 51 -2.13 10.79 6.72
N ARG A 52 -1.02 10.52 7.42
CA ARG A 52 0.05 9.63 6.95
C ARG A 52 -0.40 8.17 6.82
N ALA A 53 -1.33 7.69 7.65
CA ALA A 53 -1.86 6.34 7.51
C ALA A 53 -2.52 6.10 6.15
N GLY A 54 -3.18 7.10 5.57
CA GLY A 54 -3.71 7.02 4.19
C GLY A 54 -2.61 6.81 3.14
N MET A 55 -1.44 7.43 3.35
CA MET A 55 -0.28 7.28 2.47
C MET A 55 0.33 5.89 2.60
N VAL A 56 0.48 5.39 3.83
CA VAL A 56 0.95 4.03 4.11
C VAL A 56 0.04 3.00 3.44
N LEU A 57 -1.29 3.14 3.62
CA LEU A 57 -2.26 2.25 2.99
C LEU A 57 -2.14 2.25 1.45
N HIS A 58 -2.00 3.43 0.84
CA HIS A 58 -1.87 3.54 -0.60
C HIS A 58 -0.56 2.94 -1.13
N LEU A 59 0.57 3.30 -0.53
CA LEU A 59 1.89 2.79 -0.95
C LEU A 59 2.03 1.27 -0.72
N GLY A 60 1.41 0.73 0.33
CA GLY A 60 1.39 -0.72 0.58
C GLY A 60 0.53 -1.50 -0.41
N ARG A 61 -0.42 -0.82 -1.07
CA ARG A 61 -1.36 -1.44 -2.00
C ARG A 61 -0.94 -1.28 -3.46
N THR A 62 -0.41 -0.13 -3.85
CA THR A 62 -0.34 0.24 -5.28
C THR A 62 0.58 -0.66 -6.10
N THR A 63 0.25 -0.85 -7.39
CA THR A 63 1.06 -1.60 -8.36
C THR A 63 1.91 -0.71 -9.26
N THR A 64 2.04 0.58 -8.91
CA THR A 64 2.82 1.55 -9.67
C THR A 64 4.24 1.04 -9.97
N PRO A 65 4.64 0.96 -11.25
CA PRO A 65 5.98 0.51 -11.63
C PRO A 65 7.07 1.37 -10.98
N ARG A 66 8.17 0.73 -10.58
CA ARG A 66 9.36 1.39 -10.00
C ARG A 66 9.11 2.11 -8.66
N LEU A 67 8.04 1.80 -7.94
CA LEU A 67 7.89 2.22 -6.55
C LEU A 67 9.01 1.58 -5.71
N ALA A 68 9.91 2.43 -5.20
CA ALA A 68 10.96 2.06 -4.26
C ALA A 68 10.35 1.58 -2.92
N PRO A 69 10.63 0.35 -2.45
CA PRO A 69 10.14 -0.17 -1.16
C PRO A 69 10.48 0.75 0.03
N GLU A 70 11.59 1.46 -0.05
CA GLU A 70 12.07 2.41 0.96
C GLU A 70 11.09 3.56 1.18
N ARG A 71 10.26 3.91 0.18
CA ARG A 71 9.24 4.95 0.32
C ARG A 71 8.16 4.52 1.30
N LEU A 72 7.67 3.29 1.20
CA LEU A 72 6.70 2.75 2.15
C LEU A 72 7.33 2.63 3.55
N ALA A 73 8.54 2.07 3.64
CA ALA A 73 9.25 1.93 4.90
C ALA A 73 9.43 3.29 5.61
N ALA A 74 9.82 4.34 4.89
CA ALA A 74 9.96 5.69 5.43
C ALA A 74 8.62 6.27 5.91
N GLN A 75 7.49 5.97 5.24
CA GLN A 75 6.17 6.41 5.72
C GLN A 75 5.73 5.67 6.98
N ILE A 76 6.04 4.38 7.09
CA ILE A 76 5.77 3.58 8.29
C ILE A 76 6.60 4.10 9.48
N GLU A 77 7.90 4.32 9.27
CA GLU A 77 8.78 4.87 10.30
C GLU A 77 8.30 6.25 10.78
N ALA A 78 8.00 7.16 9.85
CA ALA A 78 7.53 8.50 10.18
C ALA A 78 6.11 8.53 10.79
N LEU A 79 5.32 7.46 10.64
CA LEU A 79 4.04 7.33 11.37
C LEU A 79 4.29 7.18 12.88
N GLY A 80 5.43 6.60 13.27
CA GLY A 80 5.86 6.51 14.66
C GLY A 80 6.02 7.86 15.36
N TRP A 81 6.23 8.96 14.62
CA TRP A 81 6.35 10.31 15.20
C TRP A 81 5.08 10.79 15.91
N TYR A 82 3.92 10.22 15.58
CA TYR A 82 2.62 10.59 16.19
C TYR A 82 2.18 9.60 17.26
N ALA A 83 2.98 8.56 17.52
CA ALA A 83 2.60 7.48 18.39
C ALA A 83 2.75 7.89 19.87
N VAL A 84 1.68 7.72 20.64
CA VAL A 84 1.60 8.12 22.05
C VAL A 84 1.37 6.88 22.91
N PRO A 85 2.22 6.61 23.92
CA PRO A 85 1.93 5.59 24.92
C PRO A 85 0.67 5.97 25.72
N TYR A 86 -0.32 5.09 25.74
CA TYR A 86 -1.58 5.30 26.45
C TYR A 86 -2.07 3.98 27.03
N GLU A 87 -2.22 3.92 28.37
CA GLU A 87 -2.69 2.73 29.10
C GLU A 87 -1.92 1.42 28.76
N GLY A 88 -0.60 1.52 28.58
CA GLY A 88 0.23 0.37 28.21
C GLY A 88 0.14 -0.06 26.74
N HIS A 89 -0.62 0.68 25.94
CA HIS A 89 -0.80 0.48 24.50
C HIS A 89 -0.31 1.70 23.70
N LEU A 90 -0.39 1.60 22.38
CA LEU A 90 -0.09 2.68 21.46
C LEU A 90 -1.39 3.36 21.00
N ALA A 91 -1.42 4.69 21.08
CA ALA A 91 -2.54 5.50 20.61
C ALA A 91 -2.05 6.59 19.65
N PHE A 92 -2.95 7.05 18.78
CA PHE A 92 -2.69 8.16 17.87
C PHE A 92 -3.65 9.33 18.14
N PRO A 93 -3.17 10.57 18.03
CA PRO A 93 -4.04 11.74 18.11
C PRO A 93 -4.92 11.83 16.85
N GLY A 94 -6.17 12.24 17.03
CA GLY A 94 -7.15 12.38 15.95
C GLY A 94 -7.06 13.73 15.22
N GLU A 95 -8.22 14.21 14.79
CA GLU A 95 -8.37 15.48 14.07
C GLU A 95 -7.71 16.65 14.82
N GLN A 96 -6.96 17.48 14.08
CA GLN A 96 -6.17 18.60 14.61
C GLN A 96 -5.18 18.26 15.74
N MET A 97 -4.93 16.97 16.00
CA MET A 97 -4.07 16.49 17.08
C MET A 97 -4.48 16.92 18.50
N MET A 98 -5.73 17.35 18.72
CA MET A 98 -6.18 17.91 20.01
C MET A 98 -6.49 16.86 21.08
N ARG A 99 -6.81 15.63 20.66
CA ARG A 99 -7.14 14.50 21.55
C ARG A 99 -6.78 13.17 20.91
N LEU A 100 -6.61 12.14 21.72
CA LEU A 100 -6.51 10.76 21.22
C LEU A 100 -7.82 10.35 20.54
N SER A 101 -7.71 9.59 19.45
CA SER A 101 -8.86 8.97 18.79
C SER A 101 -8.59 7.49 18.52
N MET A 102 -9.64 6.67 18.64
CA MET A 102 -9.61 5.24 18.31
C MET A 102 -10.44 4.91 17.07
N ASP A 103 -11.03 5.90 16.40
CA ASP A 103 -11.85 5.67 15.22
C ASP A 103 -11.02 5.36 13.96
N LEU A 104 -11.70 4.86 12.92
CA LEU A 104 -11.07 4.45 11.66
C LEU A 104 -10.56 5.63 10.82
N ALA A 105 -11.28 6.75 10.79
CA ALA A 105 -11.01 7.85 9.87
C ALA A 105 -9.83 8.69 10.34
N THR A 106 -9.76 8.96 11.65
CA THR A 106 -8.84 9.92 12.26
C THR A 106 -7.86 9.28 13.25
N GLY A 107 -8.21 8.14 13.84
CA GLY A 107 -7.53 7.60 15.02
C GLY A 107 -6.75 6.30 14.80
N THR A 108 -6.43 5.67 15.94
CA THR A 108 -5.61 4.46 16.06
C THR A 108 -6.08 3.30 15.19
N ALA A 109 -7.40 3.07 15.07
CA ALA A 109 -7.91 1.99 14.22
C ALA A 109 -7.55 2.18 12.74
N GLY A 110 -7.53 3.43 12.25
CA GLY A 110 -7.06 3.77 10.91
C GLY A 110 -5.57 3.51 10.70
N CYS A 111 -4.75 3.86 11.69
CA CYS A 111 -3.31 3.58 11.68
C CYS A 111 -3.03 2.06 11.69
N LEU A 112 -3.74 1.30 12.52
CA LEU A 112 -3.62 -0.16 12.58
C LEU A 112 -4.05 -0.82 11.27
N LEU A 113 -5.15 -0.37 10.65
CA LEU A 113 -5.56 -0.87 9.35
C LEU A 113 -4.47 -0.64 8.30
N ALA A 114 -3.91 0.57 8.24
CA ALA A 114 -2.88 0.91 7.26
C ALA A 114 -1.61 0.07 7.46
N LEU A 115 -1.17 -0.11 8.71
CA LEU A 115 -0.01 -0.93 9.04
C LEU A 115 -0.25 -2.41 8.75
N GLY A 116 -1.41 -2.95 9.14
CA GLY A 116 -1.78 -4.33 8.86
C GLY A 116 -1.87 -4.61 7.37
N ALA A 117 -2.41 -3.68 6.57
CA ALA A 117 -2.46 -3.80 5.12
C ALA A 117 -1.08 -3.76 4.47
N ALA A 118 -0.16 -2.93 4.99
CA ALA A 118 1.18 -2.76 4.44
C ALA A 118 2.18 -3.85 4.87
N CYS A 119 2.03 -4.38 6.10
CA CYS A 119 2.98 -5.30 6.72
C CYS A 119 2.46 -6.74 6.82
N GLY A 120 1.16 -6.97 6.63
CA GLY A 120 0.53 -8.28 6.83
C GLY A 120 1.13 -9.37 5.96
N GLN A 121 1.32 -10.55 6.53
CA GLN A 121 1.81 -11.71 5.81
C GLN A 121 0.70 -12.35 4.97
N PRO A 122 1.04 -13.05 3.86
CA PRO A 122 0.05 -13.75 3.03
C PRO A 122 -0.83 -14.76 3.79
N HIS A 123 -0.37 -15.28 4.93
CA HIS A 123 -1.08 -16.27 5.74
C HIS A 123 -2.14 -15.66 6.68
N ASP A 124 -2.09 -14.35 6.95
CA ASP A 124 -2.99 -13.67 7.89
C ASP A 124 -4.33 -13.25 7.23
N GLY A 125 -4.45 -13.49 5.92
CA GLY A 125 -5.55 -12.98 5.11
C GLY A 125 -5.37 -11.51 4.72
N PRO A 126 -6.11 -11.02 3.70
CA PRO A 126 -5.95 -9.66 3.21
C PRO A 126 -6.52 -8.65 4.22
N VAL A 127 -5.65 -7.82 4.79
CA VAL A 127 -6.06 -6.63 5.57
C VAL A 127 -6.23 -5.45 4.63
N GLY A 128 -7.38 -4.79 4.68
CA GLY A 128 -7.66 -3.64 3.83
C GLY A 128 -9.08 -3.11 4.03
N LEU A 129 -9.41 -2.06 3.28
CA LEU A 129 -10.77 -1.51 3.27
C LEU A 129 -11.73 -2.53 2.64
N PRO A 130 -12.86 -2.87 3.28
CA PRO A 130 -13.70 -4.00 2.88
C PRO A 130 -14.39 -3.81 1.52
N PHE A 131 -14.45 -2.57 1.03
CA PHE A 131 -15.01 -2.21 -0.27
C PHE A 131 -13.97 -2.15 -1.40
N LEU A 132 -12.68 -2.32 -1.09
CA LEU A 132 -11.62 -2.33 -2.10
C LEU A 132 -11.12 -3.77 -2.33
N PRO A 133 -11.39 -4.37 -3.50
CA PRO A 133 -10.97 -5.75 -3.77
C PRO A 133 -9.44 -5.88 -3.74
N PRO A 134 -8.86 -7.02 -3.35
CA PRO A 134 -7.41 -7.23 -3.45
C PRO A 134 -6.91 -7.02 -4.88
N LEU A 135 -5.80 -6.31 -5.05
CA LEU A 135 -5.16 -6.19 -6.36
C LEU A 135 -4.46 -7.52 -6.67
N ARG A 136 -4.69 -8.07 -7.87
CA ARG A 136 -3.95 -9.24 -8.33
C ARG A 136 -2.52 -8.81 -8.60
N ARG A 137 -1.58 -9.27 -7.79
CA ARG A 137 -0.14 -9.12 -8.10
C ARG A 137 0.11 -9.85 -9.43
N PRO A 138 0.75 -9.23 -10.43
CA PRO A 138 1.15 -9.94 -11.64
C PRO A 138 2.00 -11.14 -11.21
N GLN A 139 1.55 -12.35 -11.50
CA GLN A 139 2.40 -13.51 -11.32
C GLN A 139 3.49 -13.40 -12.38
N GLY A 140 4.75 -13.33 -11.94
CA GLY A 140 5.88 -13.46 -12.85
C GLY A 140 5.76 -14.77 -13.65
N PRO A 141 6.28 -14.83 -14.88
CA PRO A 141 6.22 -16.06 -15.66
C PRO A 141 6.81 -17.21 -14.84
N ALA A 142 6.05 -18.30 -14.73
CA ALA A 142 6.50 -19.52 -14.07
C ALA A 142 7.85 -19.95 -14.70
N PRO A 143 8.85 -20.38 -13.90
CA PRO A 143 10.10 -20.84 -14.46
C PRO A 143 9.81 -21.99 -15.41
N THR A 144 10.06 -21.77 -16.71
CA THR A 144 9.98 -22.81 -17.73
C THR A 144 11.01 -23.87 -17.35
N HIS A 145 10.54 -24.99 -16.81
CA HIS A 145 11.39 -26.14 -16.55
C HIS A 145 11.77 -26.74 -17.90
N GLY A 146 12.89 -26.25 -18.46
CA GLY A 146 13.47 -26.76 -19.69
C GLY A 146 13.95 -28.18 -19.51
N GLY A 147 13.05 -29.14 -19.71
CA GLY A 147 13.37 -30.55 -19.80
C GLY A 147 14.28 -30.80 -21.00
N ARG A 148 15.58 -30.97 -20.72
CA ARG A 148 16.55 -31.51 -21.69
C ARG A 148 16.16 -32.96 -22.00
N ILE A 149 15.46 -33.17 -23.10
CA ILE A 149 15.35 -34.50 -23.72
C ILE A 149 16.74 -34.86 -24.23
N LYS A 150 17.43 -35.75 -23.52
CA LYS A 150 18.60 -36.44 -24.07
C LYS A 150 18.07 -37.49 -25.03
N GLU A 151 18.15 -37.23 -26.33
CA GLU A 151 18.02 -38.27 -27.35
C GLU A 151 19.20 -39.25 -27.19
N THR A 152 18.94 -40.39 -26.55
CA THR A 152 19.83 -41.56 -26.63
C THR A 152 19.54 -42.26 -27.95
N HIS A 153 20.41 -42.06 -28.93
CA HIS A 153 20.43 -42.82 -30.18
C HIS A 153 21.06 -44.20 -29.93
N PRO A 154 20.37 -45.32 -30.22
CA PRO A 154 20.99 -46.64 -30.15
C PRO A 154 21.75 -46.91 -31.46
N GLN A 155 23.08 -47.02 -31.40
CA GLN A 155 23.84 -47.67 -32.48
C GLN A 155 23.69 -49.18 -32.32
N GLY A 156 23.16 -49.82 -33.35
CA GLY A 156 23.09 -51.26 -33.48
C GLY A 156 24.28 -51.84 -34.24
N ASN A 157 24.59 -53.08 -33.87
CA ASN A 157 25.43 -54.11 -34.50
C ASN A 157 26.94 -53.86 -34.61
#